data_AF-A0A0C4F528-F1
#
_entry.id   AF-A0A0C4F528-F1
#
_cell.length_a   1.000
_cell.length_b   1.000
_cell.length_c   1.000
_cell.angle_alpha   90.00
_cell.angle_beta   90.00
_cell.angle_gamma   90.00
#
_symmetry.space_group_name_H-M   'P 1'
#
loop_
_entity.id
_entity.type
_entity.pdbx_description
1 polymer ?
#
loop_
_entity_poly.entity_id
_entity_poly.type
_entity_poly.pdbx_seq_one_letter_code
_entity_poly.pdbx_strand_id
1 'polypeptide(L)'
;MTQCATRKKVQQVFPTLDLLGWYTNGFQPRERDLTILNQVAECADLSSPILLFYDPLPTLSTGSTTAKELPIQIYEFTQSTAGTDGEAFVKGTFDVQTSEAERIAVDSVAKPDVGSKDSGLVASLITQRNAIQMLHNKLGTIVDYIAQLMGDLKRATQPPR
;
A
#
# COMPACT_ATOMS: atom_id res chain seq x y z
N MET A 1 12.87 15.98 22.14
CA MET A 1 14.35 16.01 22.03
C MET A 1 14.99 14.69 21.59
N THR A 2 14.44 13.52 21.97
CA THR A 2 15.08 12.21 21.67
C THR A 2 15.04 11.80 20.18
N GLN A 3 13.98 12.14 19.43
CA GLN A 3 13.87 11.81 18.00
C GLN A 3 14.93 12.51 17.13
N CYS A 4 15.25 13.78 17.38
CA CYS A 4 16.29 14.51 16.63
C CYS A 4 17.70 13.92 16.84
N ALA A 5 17.97 13.31 18.00
CA ALA A 5 19.28 12.72 18.30
C ALA A 5 19.53 11.44 17.50
N THR A 6 18.51 10.60 17.30
CA THR A 6 18.62 9.40 16.47
C THR A 6 18.79 9.75 15.00
N ARG A 7 18.05 10.75 14.49
CA ARG A 7 18.20 11.24 13.10
C ARG A 7 19.64 11.63 12.78
N LYS A 8 20.27 12.45 13.62
CA LYS A 8 21.66 12.90 13.42
C LYS A 8 22.66 11.75 13.35
N LYS A 9 22.47 10.71 14.17
CA LYS A 9 23.32 9.52 14.14
C LYS A 9 23.16 8.74 12.83
N VAL A 10 21.93 8.53 12.37
CA VAL A 10 21.67 7.84 11.10
C VAL A 10 22.30 8.59 9.93
N GLN A 11 22.16 9.91 9.90
CA GLN A 11 22.73 10.72 8.82
C GLN A 11 24.26 10.77 8.84
N GLN A 12 24.90 10.59 10.01
CA GLN A 12 26.35 10.46 10.11
C GLN A 12 26.86 9.18 9.43
N VAL A 13 26.14 8.07 9.57
CA VAL A 13 26.53 6.78 8.96
C VAL A 13 26.04 6.63 7.52
N PHE A 14 24.91 7.26 7.19
CA PHE A 14 24.26 7.18 5.89
C PHE A 14 23.86 8.58 5.40
N PRO A 15 24.81 9.36 4.86
CA PRO A 15 24.57 10.75 4.46
C PRO A 15 23.63 10.88 3.26
N THR A 16 23.44 9.82 2.49
CA THR A 16 22.53 9.78 1.32
C THR A 16 21.07 9.53 1.70
N LEU A 17 20.78 9.18 2.96
CA LEU A 17 19.42 8.92 3.43
C LEU A 17 18.87 10.17 4.12
N ASP A 18 17.62 10.49 3.81
CA ASP A 18 16.85 11.52 4.51
C ASP A 18 15.51 10.96 4.98
N LEU A 19 14.90 11.64 5.95
CA LEU A 19 13.56 11.32 6.38
C LEU A 19 12.59 11.73 5.27
N LEU A 20 11.70 10.83 4.86
CA LEU A 20 10.68 11.11 3.82
C LEU A 20 9.26 11.18 4.38
N GLY A 21 9.01 10.58 5.55
CA GLY A 21 7.64 10.45 6.04
C GLY A 21 7.49 9.54 7.24
N TRP A 22 6.26 9.05 7.44
CA TRP A 22 5.86 8.23 8.57
C TRP A 22 5.14 6.95 8.10
N TYR A 23 5.18 5.89 8.92
CA TYR A 23 4.39 4.69 8.66
C TYR A 23 3.48 4.36 9.85
N THR A 24 2.33 3.79 9.56
CA THR A 24 1.34 3.41 10.56
C THR A 24 0.67 2.10 10.18
N ASN A 25 0.18 1.38 11.19
CA ASN A 25 -0.55 0.14 10.96
C ASN A 25 -2.03 0.48 10.80
N GLY A 26 -2.64 0.09 9.68
CA GLY A 26 -4.04 0.38 9.41
C GLY A 26 -4.41 0.24 7.94
N PHE A 27 -5.69 0.47 7.66
CA PHE A 27 -6.26 0.30 6.33
C PHE A 27 -6.52 1.62 5.59
N GLN A 28 -6.85 2.69 6.32
CA GLN A 28 -7.27 3.96 5.74
C GLN A 28 -6.77 5.14 6.59
N PRO A 29 -6.41 6.27 5.95
CA PRO A 29 -6.05 7.50 6.66
C PRO A 29 -7.15 7.97 7.60
N ARG A 30 -6.78 8.28 8.86
CA ARG A 30 -7.65 8.92 9.84
C ARG A 30 -7.14 10.32 10.16
N GLU A 31 -8.00 11.16 10.73
CA GLU A 31 -7.66 12.52 11.13
C GLU A 31 -6.47 12.59 12.11
N ARG A 32 -6.37 11.64 13.05
CA ARG A 32 -5.20 11.53 13.95
C ARG A 32 -3.88 11.34 13.21
N ASP A 33 -3.92 10.65 12.06
CA ASP A 33 -2.73 10.35 11.27
C ASP A 33 -2.25 11.63 10.55
N LEU A 34 -3.17 12.55 10.19
CA LEU A 34 -2.83 13.91 9.73
C LEU A 34 -2.12 14.71 10.83
N THR A 35 -2.66 14.69 12.06
CA THR A 35 -2.05 15.43 13.17
C THR A 35 -0.62 14.98 13.43
N ILE A 36 -0.37 13.67 13.41
CA ILE A 36 0.98 13.10 13.57
C ILE A 36 1.86 13.49 12.39
N LEU A 37 1.36 13.38 11.15
CA LEU A 37 2.14 13.71 9.96
C LEU A 37 2.55 15.19 9.96
N ASN A 38 1.66 16.10 10.34
CA ASN A 38 1.94 17.53 10.46
C ASN A 38 3.00 17.80 11.55
N GLN A 39 2.88 17.18 12.72
CA GLN A 39 3.89 17.30 13.78
C GLN A 39 5.28 16.80 13.33
N VAL A 40 5.32 15.69 12.59
CA VAL A 40 6.56 15.13 12.05
C VAL A 40 7.12 16.04 10.94
N ALA A 41 6.27 16.58 10.08
CA ALA A 41 6.65 17.51 9.03
C ALA A 41 7.27 18.79 9.58
N GLU A 42 6.66 19.37 10.63
CA GLU A 42 7.20 20.54 11.34
C GLU A 42 8.52 20.25 12.05
N CYS A 43 8.66 19.08 12.68
CA CYS A 43 9.89 18.73 13.41
C CYS A 43 11.08 18.43 12.49
N ALA A 44 10.83 18.01 11.26
CA ALA A 44 11.85 17.54 10.33
C ALA A 44 12.00 18.40 9.06
N ASP A 45 11.25 19.51 8.96
CA ASP A 45 11.23 20.42 7.82
C ASP A 45 10.91 19.69 6.49
N LEU A 46 9.91 18.80 6.52
CA LEU A 46 9.51 18.00 5.35
C LEU A 46 8.57 18.80 4.45
N SER A 47 9.01 19.06 3.21
CA SER A 47 8.22 19.80 2.22
C SER A 47 7.09 18.96 1.59
N SER A 48 7.27 17.64 1.52
CA SER A 48 6.25 16.70 1.00
C SER A 48 6.32 15.38 1.78
N PRO A 49 5.61 15.27 2.92
CA PRO A 49 5.66 14.08 3.75
C PRO A 49 4.81 12.96 3.16
N ILE A 50 5.36 11.74 3.15
CA ILE A 50 4.68 10.54 2.70
C ILE A 50 4.12 9.77 3.91
N LEU A 51 2.92 9.20 3.78
CA LEU A 51 2.31 8.33 4.78
C LEU A 51 2.15 6.91 4.24
N LEU A 52 2.80 5.94 4.88
CA LEU A 52 2.70 4.53 4.52
C LEU A 52 1.81 3.78 5.50
N PHE A 53 0.77 3.13 4.99
CA PHE A 53 -0.06 2.19 5.74
C PHE A 53 0.42 0.78 5.49
N TYR A 54 0.64 0.04 6.58
CA TYR A 54 0.90 -1.38 6.53
C TYR A 54 -0.23 -2.13 7.20
N ASP A 55 -0.76 -3.14 6.51
CA ASP A 55 -1.75 -4.06 7.07
C ASP A 55 -1.09 -5.41 7.43
N PRO A 56 -0.85 -5.70 8.71
CA PRO A 56 -0.27 -6.97 9.12
C PRO A 56 -1.23 -8.16 8.91
N LEU A 57 -2.54 -7.92 8.70
CA LEU A 57 -3.58 -8.95 8.64
C LEU A 57 -4.54 -8.72 7.45
N PRO A 58 -4.03 -8.76 6.20
CA PRO A 58 -4.82 -8.41 5.01
C PRO A 58 -6.03 -9.32 4.78
N THR A 59 -5.99 -10.56 5.28
CA THR A 59 -7.07 -11.54 5.14
C THR A 59 -8.31 -11.23 5.99
N LEU A 60 -8.17 -10.45 7.07
CA LEU A 60 -9.25 -10.12 7.99
C LEU A 60 -9.91 -8.77 7.67
N SER A 61 -9.19 -7.85 7.03
CA SER A 61 -9.59 -6.46 6.85
C SER A 61 -10.35 -6.18 5.55
N THR A 62 -10.03 -6.90 4.47
CA THR A 62 -10.51 -6.54 3.12
C THR A 62 -11.53 -7.52 2.52
N GLY A 63 -11.80 -8.66 3.16
CA GLY A 63 -12.55 -9.76 2.52
C GLY A 63 -11.91 -10.26 1.22
N SER A 64 -10.75 -9.72 0.85
CA SER A 64 -10.05 -10.03 -0.38
C SER A 64 -9.18 -11.25 -0.12
N THR A 65 -9.57 -12.36 -0.71
CA THR A 65 -8.81 -13.61 -0.70
C THR A 65 -7.54 -13.54 -1.56
N THR A 66 -7.15 -12.36 -2.07
CA THR A 66 -5.93 -12.19 -2.86
C THR A 66 -4.73 -11.98 -1.95
N ALA A 67 -4.25 -13.07 -1.33
CA ALA A 67 -3.04 -13.13 -0.51
C ALA A 67 -1.71 -12.80 -1.24
N LYS A 68 -1.77 -12.03 -2.34
CA LYS A 68 -0.63 -11.75 -3.23
C LYS A 68 -0.37 -10.27 -3.51
N GLU A 69 -1.25 -9.35 -3.10
CA GLU A 69 -0.93 -7.92 -3.15
C GLU A 69 -0.18 -7.55 -1.87
N LEU A 70 0.91 -6.79 -1.98
CA LEU A 70 1.68 -6.34 -0.82
C LEU A 70 0.73 -5.53 0.08
N PRO A 71 0.67 -5.81 1.39
CA PRO A 71 -0.28 -5.17 2.27
C PRO A 71 0.23 -3.79 2.69
N ILE A 72 0.61 -2.98 1.71
CA ILE A 72 1.07 -1.61 1.88
C ILE A 72 0.24 -0.68 1.02
N GLN A 73 -0.06 0.50 1.54
CA GLN A 73 -0.68 1.59 0.80
C GLN A 73 0.11 2.87 1.08
N ILE A 74 0.44 3.60 0.04
CA ILE A 74 1.19 4.86 0.15
C ILE A 74 0.23 6.01 -0.14
N TYR A 75 0.26 7.02 0.71
CA TYR A 75 -0.49 8.25 0.53
C TYR A 75 0.48 9.43 0.55
N GLU A 76 0.30 10.32 -0.41
CA GLU A 76 0.99 11.60 -0.47
C GLU A 76 0.06 12.68 0.08
N PHE A 77 0.64 13.59 0.85
CA PHE A 77 -0.07 14.72 1.41
C PHE A 77 -0.04 15.89 0.43
N THR A 78 -1.22 16.34 0.00
CA THR A 78 -1.36 17.51 -0.87
C THR A 78 -2.19 18.57 -0.17
N GLN A 79 -1.62 19.77 0.01
CA GLN A 79 -2.37 20.95 0.46
C GLN A 79 -3.05 21.58 -0.76
N SER A 80 -4.38 21.59 -0.77
CA SER A 80 -5.15 22.28 -1.81
C SER A 80 -4.97 23.80 -1.67
N THR A 81 -4.42 24.45 -2.69
CA THR A 81 -4.22 25.91 -2.75
C THR A 81 -5.48 26.66 -3.23
N ALA A 82 -6.59 25.97 -3.47
CA ALA A 82 -7.80 26.53 -4.06
C ALA A 82 -8.94 26.67 -3.03
N GLY A 83 -8.86 27.72 -2.21
CA GLY A 83 -10.00 28.50 -1.69
C GLY A 83 -11.00 27.87 -0.71
N THR A 84 -11.30 26.57 -0.77
CA THR A 84 -12.25 25.90 0.13
C THR A 84 -11.94 24.41 0.26
N ASP A 85 -11.72 24.01 1.52
CA ASP A 85 -11.64 22.66 2.11
C ASP A 85 -10.43 21.75 1.84
N GLY A 86 -9.66 21.54 2.92
CA GLY A 86 -9.16 20.23 3.32
C GLY A 86 -7.73 19.88 2.90
N GLU A 87 -6.92 19.53 3.89
CA GLU A 87 -5.76 18.65 3.68
C GLU A 87 -6.25 17.34 3.06
N ALA A 88 -5.72 16.94 1.90
CA ALA A 88 -6.17 15.75 1.18
C ALA A 88 -5.03 14.74 0.99
N PHE A 89 -5.33 13.47 1.22
CA PHE A 89 -4.44 12.36 0.92
C PHE A 89 -4.72 11.80 -0.46
N VAL A 90 -3.70 11.75 -1.30
CA VAL A 90 -3.76 11.11 -2.61
C VAL A 90 -3.06 9.77 -2.52
N LYS A 91 -3.74 8.68 -2.93
CA LYS A 91 -3.12 7.35 -2.97
C LYS A 91 -2.06 7.32 -4.09
N GLY A 92 -0.82 7.05 -3.70
CA GLY A 92 0.31 6.91 -4.62
C GLY A 92 0.43 5.49 -5.18
N THR A 93 0.93 5.40 -6.42
CA THR A 93 1.39 4.13 -7.00
C THR A 93 2.78 3.82 -6.50
N PHE A 94 3.07 2.56 -6.19
CA PHE A 94 4.38 2.14 -5.73
C PHE A 94 4.88 0.94 -6.53
N ASP A 95 6.20 0.82 -6.59
CA ASP A 95 6.90 -0.33 -7.13
C ASP A 95 8.03 -0.71 -6.19
N VAL A 96 8.25 -2.01 -5.99
CA VAL A 96 9.25 -2.50 -5.04
C VAL A 96 10.53 -2.82 -5.77
N GLN A 97 11.57 -2.05 -5.46
CA GLN A 97 12.90 -2.21 -6.02
C GLN A 97 13.82 -2.83 -4.97
N THR A 98 14.38 -4.00 -5.28
CA THR A 98 15.33 -4.71 -4.40
C THR A 98 16.76 -4.53 -4.90
N SER A 99 17.70 -4.26 -3.99
CA SER A 99 19.13 -4.27 -4.32
C SER A 99 19.65 -5.69 -4.61
N GLU A 100 20.84 -5.82 -5.22
CA GLU A 100 21.43 -7.13 -5.51
C GLU A 100 21.64 -7.98 -4.24
N ALA A 101 22.15 -7.35 -3.17
CA ALA A 101 22.38 -8.02 -1.90
C ALA A 101 21.05 -8.48 -1.26
N GLU A 102 20.01 -7.64 -1.35
CA GLU A 102 18.68 -7.99 -0.85
C GLU A 102 18.05 -9.12 -1.67
N ARG A 103 18.14 -9.08 -3.00
CA ARG A 103 17.63 -10.14 -3.88
C ARG A 103 18.22 -11.50 -3.53
N ILE A 104 19.54 -11.56 -3.30
CA ILE A 104 20.23 -12.80 -2.92
C ILE A 104 19.77 -13.29 -1.54
N ALA A 105 19.63 -12.38 -0.57
CA ALA A 105 19.15 -12.72 0.76
C ALA A 105 17.71 -13.26 0.72
N VAL A 106 16.84 -12.63 -0.06
CA VAL A 106 15.44 -13.04 -0.23
C VAL A 106 15.34 -14.39 -0.95
N ASP A 107 16.09 -14.61 -2.05
CA ASP A 107 16.11 -15.91 -2.75
C ASP A 107 16.51 -17.06 -1.82
N SER A 108 17.46 -16.80 -0.93
CA SER A 108 17.95 -17.80 0.04
C SER A 108 16.87 -18.21 1.05
N VAL A 109 15.99 -17.30 1.47
CA VAL A 109 14.91 -17.58 2.42
C VAL A 109 13.65 -18.08 1.72
N ALA A 110 13.39 -17.62 0.50
CA ALA A 110 12.17 -17.89 -0.24
C ALA A 110 12.18 -19.19 -1.04
N LYS A 111 13.35 -19.86 -1.18
CA LYS A 111 13.45 -21.13 -1.91
C LYS A 111 12.49 -22.17 -1.32
N PRO A 112 11.43 -22.55 -2.05
CA PRO A 112 10.52 -23.56 -1.55
C PRO A 112 11.21 -24.93 -1.66
N ASP A 113 11.09 -25.76 -0.62
CA ASP A 113 11.55 -27.15 -0.62
C ASP A 113 10.64 -27.98 -1.55
N VAL A 114 10.82 -27.83 -2.86
CA VAL A 114 10.06 -28.57 -3.86
C VAL A 114 11.00 -29.60 -4.48
N GLY A 115 10.72 -30.86 -4.15
CA GLY A 115 11.42 -32.05 -4.60
C GLY A 115 11.85 -31.96 -6.08
N SER A 116 13.15 -32.12 -6.25
CA SER A 116 13.90 -32.16 -7.50
C SER A 116 13.31 -33.17 -8.49
N LYS A 117 12.72 -32.69 -9.61
CA LYS A 117 13.04 -33.08 -11.02
C LYS A 117 11.91 -32.88 -12.05
N ASP A 118 10.63 -32.83 -11.64
CA ASP A 118 9.49 -32.62 -12.57
C ASP A 118 8.89 -31.20 -12.51
N SER A 119 9.55 -30.30 -11.78
CA SER A 119 8.95 -29.07 -11.24
C SER A 119 8.76 -27.93 -12.24
N GLY A 120 9.51 -27.87 -13.35
CA GLY A 120 9.50 -26.71 -14.24
C GLY A 120 8.17 -26.47 -14.98
N LEU A 121 7.61 -27.52 -15.59
CA LEU A 121 6.31 -27.44 -16.28
C LEU A 121 5.16 -27.28 -15.29
N VAL A 122 5.22 -28.00 -14.16
CA VAL A 122 4.23 -27.89 -13.09
C VAL A 122 4.21 -26.49 -12.49
N ALA A 123 5.38 -25.91 -12.20
CA ALA A 123 5.50 -24.53 -11.71
C ALA A 123 4.98 -23.50 -12.74
N SER A 124 5.25 -23.72 -14.02
CA SER A 124 4.72 -22.88 -15.11
C SER A 124 3.19 -22.94 -15.18
N LEU A 125 2.60 -24.14 -15.16
CA LEU A 125 1.14 -24.32 -15.18
C LEU A 125 0.47 -23.77 -13.92
N ILE A 126 1.09 -23.91 -12.75
CA ILE A 126 0.62 -23.29 -11.50
C ILE A 126 0.64 -21.76 -11.64
N THR A 127 1.69 -21.20 -12.21
CA THR A 127 1.80 -19.74 -12.44
C THR A 127 0.71 -19.25 -13.40
N GLN A 128 0.48 -19.96 -14.50
CA GLN A 128 -0.59 -19.62 -15.46
C GLN A 128 -1.98 -19.72 -14.83
N ARG A 129 -2.27 -20.81 -14.11
CA ARG A 129 -3.54 -20.98 -13.39
C ARG A 129 -3.77 -19.84 -12.41
N ASN A 130 -2.75 -19.48 -11.65
CA ASN A 130 -2.82 -18.37 -10.69
C ASN A 130 -3.11 -17.04 -11.39
N ALA A 131 -2.50 -16.77 -12.55
CA ALA A 131 -2.75 -15.55 -13.31
C ALA A 131 -4.20 -15.47 -13.81
N ILE A 132 -4.73 -16.58 -14.33
CA ILE A 132 -6.13 -16.67 -14.78
C ILE A 132 -7.10 -16.44 -13.61
N GLN A 133 -6.83 -17.07 -12.46
CA GLN A 133 -7.66 -16.90 -11.26
C GLN A 133 -7.65 -15.45 -10.76
N MET A 134 -6.50 -14.77 -10.79
CA MET A 134 -6.42 -13.35 -10.42
C MET A 134 -7.24 -12.46 -11.37
N LEU A 135 -7.17 -12.72 -12.67
CA LEU A 135 -7.97 -11.98 -13.65
C LEU A 135 -9.47 -12.20 -13.42
N HIS A 136 -9.88 -13.45 -13.18
CA HIS A 136 -11.28 -13.79 -12.89
C HIS A 136 -11.79 -13.06 -11.64
N ASN A 137 -11.02 -13.05 -10.56
CA ASN A 137 -11.38 -12.33 -9.34
C ASN A 137 -11.52 -10.82 -9.61
N LYS A 138 -10.58 -10.22 -10.34
CA LYS A 138 -10.65 -8.78 -10.71
C LYS A 138 -11.89 -8.47 -11.55
N LEU A 139 -12.24 -9.32 -12.51
CA LEU A 139 -13.46 -9.16 -13.31
C LEU A 139 -14.71 -9.25 -12.44
N GLY A 140 -14.75 -10.19 -11.49
CA GLY A 140 -15.84 -10.31 -10.52
C GLY A 140 -16.06 -9.01 -9.74
N THR A 141 -14.98 -8.42 -9.19
CA THR A 141 -15.08 -7.13 -8.47
C THR A 141 -15.62 -6.00 -9.35
N ILE A 142 -15.24 -5.94 -10.63
CA ILE A 142 -15.76 -4.94 -11.57
C ILE A 142 -17.26 -5.13 -11.82
N VAL A 143 -17.70 -6.38 -12.01
CA VAL A 143 -19.11 -6.70 -12.20
C VAL A 143 -19.92 -6.32 -10.97
N ASP A 144 -19.43 -6.67 -9.77
CA ASP A 144 -20.08 -6.32 -8.50
C ASP A 144 -20.18 -4.80 -8.33
N TYR A 145 -19.13 -4.06 -8.68
CA TYR A 145 -19.13 -2.60 -8.65
C TYR A 145 -20.18 -2.01 -9.59
N ILE A 146 -20.28 -2.51 -10.83
CA ILE A 146 -21.29 -2.04 -11.80
C ILE A 146 -22.70 -2.39 -11.31
N ALA A 147 -22.90 -3.57 -10.73
CA ALA A 147 -24.19 -3.98 -10.16
C ALA A 147 -24.63 -3.07 -9.01
N GLN A 148 -23.70 -2.72 -8.10
CA GLN A 148 -23.95 -1.77 -7.03
C GLN A 148 -24.30 -0.39 -7.59
N LEU A 149 -23.52 0.10 -8.55
CA LEU A 149 -23.74 1.41 -9.18
C LEU A 149 -25.10 1.50 -9.88
N MET A 150 -25.52 0.45 -10.61
CA MET A 150 -26.85 0.38 -11.22
C MET A 150 -27.98 0.34 -10.18
N GLY A 151 -27.76 -0.34 -9.05
CA GLY A 151 -28.69 -0.37 -7.93
C GLY A 151 -28.89 1.01 -7.30
N ASP A 152 -27.80 1.74 -7.08
CA ASP A 152 -27.82 3.09 -6.53
C ASP A 152 -28.47 4.10 -7.49
N LEU A 153 -28.16 4.00 -8.79
CA LEU A 153 -28.83 4.77 -9.84
C LEU A 153 -30.33 4.54 -9.84
N LYS A 154 -30.79 3.28 -9.80
CA LYS A 154 -32.22 2.97 -9.77
C LYS A 154 -32.91 3.51 -8.51
N ARG A 155 -32.22 3.56 -7.37
CA ARG A 155 -32.73 4.14 -6.12
C ARG A 155 -32.85 5.66 -6.22
N ALA A 156 -31.93 6.32 -6.90
CA ALA A 156 -31.97 7.77 -7.11
C ALA A 156 -33.11 8.23 -8.04
N THR A 157 -33.56 7.38 -8.97
CA THR A 157 -34.64 7.70 -9.92
C THR A 157 -36.05 7.41 -9.40
N GLN A 158 -36.21 6.90 -8.17
CA GLN A 158 -37.52 6.53 -7.62
C GLN A 158 -38.14 7.71 -6.84
N PRO A 159 -39.34 8.20 -7.22
CA PRO A 159 -39.91 9.41 -6.61
C PRO A 159 -40.28 9.20 -5.13
N PRO A 160 -40.24 10.27 -4.30
CA PRO A 160 -40.67 10.19 -2.92
C PRO A 160 -42.16 9.84 -2.86
N ARG A 161 -42.52 8.85 -2.03
CA ARG A 161 -43.90 8.52 -1.69
C ARG A 161 -44.47 9.49 -0.67
#